data_AF-A0A8C2C939-F1
#
_entry.id   AF-A0A8C2C939-F1
#
_cell.length_a   1.000
_cell.length_b   1.000
_cell.length_c   1.000
_cell.angle_alpha   90.00
_cell.angle_beta   90.00
_cell.angle_gamma   90.00
#
_symmetry.space_group_name_H-M   'P 1'
#
loop_
_entity.id
_entity.type
_entity.pdbx_description
1 polymer ?
#
loop_
_entity_poly.entity_id
_entity_poly.type
_entity_poly.pdbx_seq_one_letter_code
_entity_poly.pdbx_strand_id
1 'polypeptide(L)'
;MAVWHFYLCLLLTLSASVEIHSQPVRNKSCGACWTGWSAFGCRCFKFFSNSQTWINAEKICQDFDGHLASIHSHVEYVFIQNLIRYTTNQATKAWIGGHDAVHEGVWLWSDGSKFNYQIWSNKEPNNDGNEDCLEMNYTTDGNWNDWKCNESQAFVCVK
;
A
#
# COMPACT_ATOMS: atom_id res chain seq x y z
N MET A 1 -56.17 56.70 30.23
CA MET A 1 -55.59 56.13 31.46
C MET A 1 -54.88 54.85 31.09
N ALA A 2 -53.73 54.61 31.73
CA ALA A 2 -52.82 53.45 31.59
C ALA A 2 -51.95 53.39 30.32
N VAL A 3 -50.77 54.00 30.47
CA VAL A 3 -49.47 53.62 29.87
C VAL A 3 -49.13 52.18 30.35
N TRP A 4 -48.31 51.35 29.68
CA TRP A 4 -46.85 51.29 29.83
C TRP A 4 -46.24 50.42 28.72
N HIS A 5 -45.15 50.92 28.13
CA HIS A 5 -44.22 50.20 27.27
C HIS A 5 -43.41 49.19 28.07
N PHE A 6 -43.06 48.04 27.47
CA PHE A 6 -41.73 47.43 27.67
C PHE A 6 -41.23 46.83 26.35
N TYR A 7 -40.08 47.33 25.92
CA TYR A 7 -39.20 46.77 24.91
C TYR A 7 -38.67 45.41 25.36
N LEU A 8 -38.60 44.41 24.46
CA LEU A 8 -37.40 43.58 24.35
C LEU A 8 -37.33 42.93 22.96
N CYS A 9 -36.37 43.40 22.17
CA CYS A 9 -35.86 42.74 20.99
C CYS A 9 -34.94 41.61 21.46
N LEU A 10 -35.14 40.37 21.02
CA LEU A 10 -34.05 39.41 20.94
C LEU A 10 -34.28 38.47 19.75
N LEU A 11 -33.44 38.65 18.73
CA LEU A 11 -33.19 37.69 17.68
C LEU A 11 -32.60 36.43 18.31
N LEU A 12 -33.20 35.27 18.07
CA LEU A 12 -32.50 34.00 18.16
C LEU A 12 -32.72 33.25 16.85
N THR A 13 -31.68 33.30 16.03
CA THR A 13 -31.38 32.27 15.03
C THR A 13 -30.96 30.98 15.75
N LEU A 14 -30.70 29.93 14.96
CA LEU A 14 -30.35 28.54 15.31
C LEU A 14 -31.55 27.60 15.34
N SER A 15 -31.52 26.46 14.69
CA SER A 15 -30.58 25.86 13.73
C SER A 15 -31.30 24.61 13.24
N ALA A 16 -31.31 24.33 11.94
CA ALA A 16 -31.59 22.95 11.53
C ALA A 16 -30.46 22.10 12.12
N SER A 17 -30.77 21.36 13.17
CA SER A 17 -29.85 20.37 13.74
C SER A 17 -29.64 19.32 12.66
N VAL A 18 -28.50 19.37 11.98
CA VAL A 18 -28.00 18.20 11.25
C VAL A 18 -27.72 17.16 12.32
N GLU A 19 -28.58 16.15 12.43
CA GLU A 19 -28.28 14.95 13.19
C GLU A 19 -27.14 14.23 12.48
N ILE A 20 -25.90 14.57 12.82
CA ILE A 20 -24.77 13.71 12.52
C ILE A 20 -24.96 12.47 13.38
N HIS A 21 -25.56 11.44 12.80
CA HIS A 21 -25.56 10.09 13.37
C HIS A 21 -24.11 9.59 13.34
N SER A 22 -23.34 9.96 14.37
CA SER A 22 -21.98 9.49 14.59
C SER A 22 -22.05 8.02 15.00
N GLN A 23 -22.08 7.14 14.00
CA GLN A 23 -21.74 5.75 14.25
C GLN A 23 -20.31 5.74 14.82
N PRO A 24 -20.06 5.04 15.94
CA PRO A 24 -18.72 4.91 16.45
C PRO A 24 -17.90 4.20 15.38
N VAL A 25 -16.93 4.92 14.79
CA VAL A 25 -15.90 4.31 13.97
C VAL A 25 -15.25 3.29 14.89
N ARG A 26 -15.56 2.00 14.71
CA ARG A 26 -14.87 0.94 15.44
C ARG A 26 -13.41 1.08 15.03
N ASN A 27 -12.61 1.72 15.88
CA ASN A 27 -11.17 1.74 15.79
C ASN A 27 -10.74 0.28 15.97
N LYS A 28 -10.72 -0.46 14.87
CA LYS A 28 -10.17 -1.80 14.83
C LYS A 28 -8.69 -1.61 15.11
N SER A 29 -8.30 -1.78 16.37
CA SER A 29 -6.90 -1.81 16.76
C SER A 29 -6.29 -3.02 16.07
N CYS A 30 -5.44 -2.74 15.11
CA CYS A 30 -4.66 -3.75 14.45
C CYS A 30 -3.43 -3.96 15.32
N GLY A 31 -3.18 -5.22 15.70
CA GLY A 31 -2.13 -5.56 16.65
C GLY A 31 -0.76 -5.02 16.22
N ALA A 32 0.18 -5.01 17.16
CA ALA A 32 1.55 -4.63 16.85
C ALA A 32 2.21 -5.64 15.90
N CYS A 33 3.08 -5.15 15.01
CA CYS A 33 3.91 -6.01 14.17
C CYS A 33 5.01 -6.71 14.97
N TRP A 34 5.47 -7.85 14.45
CA TRP A 34 6.64 -8.54 14.99
C TRP A 34 7.90 -7.69 14.93
N THR A 35 8.88 -8.03 15.76
CA THR A 35 10.20 -7.40 15.76
C THR A 35 10.81 -7.40 14.35
N GLY A 36 11.21 -6.20 13.89
CA GLY A 36 11.81 -6.02 12.57
C GLY A 36 10.83 -6.01 11.40
N TRP A 37 9.53 -5.91 11.66
CA TRP A 37 8.48 -5.58 10.69
C TRP A 37 7.94 -4.17 10.96
N SER A 38 7.59 -3.46 9.90
CA SER A 38 7.07 -2.09 9.95
C SER A 38 5.57 -2.06 9.71
N ALA A 39 4.82 -1.41 10.59
CA ALA A 39 3.37 -1.31 10.49
C ALA A 39 2.95 -0.21 9.51
N PHE A 40 1.95 -0.51 8.67
CA PHE A 40 1.19 0.49 7.92
C PHE A 40 -0.28 0.09 7.88
N GLY A 41 -1.13 0.88 8.54
CA GLY A 41 -2.52 0.50 8.80
C GLY A 41 -2.60 -0.78 9.62
N CYS A 42 -3.23 -1.81 9.06
CA CYS A 42 -3.45 -3.11 9.71
C CYS A 42 -2.55 -4.22 9.16
N ARG A 43 -1.48 -3.84 8.46
CA ARG A 43 -0.59 -4.73 7.74
C ARG A 43 0.84 -4.50 8.22
N CYS A 44 1.62 -5.56 8.21
CA CYS A 44 3.02 -5.57 8.61
C CYS A 44 3.88 -5.85 7.38
N PHE A 45 4.85 -4.99 7.13
CA PHE A 45 5.76 -5.09 5.99
C PHE A 45 7.19 -5.32 6.43
N LYS A 46 7.97 -6.04 5.62
CA LYS A 46 9.39 -6.23 5.87
C LYS A 46 10.15 -6.29 4.56
N PHE A 47 11.20 -5.49 4.48
CA PHE A 47 12.17 -5.54 3.40
C PHE A 47 13.28 -6.55 3.73
N PHE A 48 13.62 -7.37 2.75
CA PHE A 48 14.69 -8.35 2.78
C PHE A 48 15.73 -7.98 1.72
N SER A 49 16.95 -7.68 2.15
CA SER A 49 18.03 -7.27 1.25
C SER A 49 18.72 -8.43 0.52
N ASN A 50 18.48 -9.69 0.93
CA ASN A 50 19.05 -10.84 0.25
C ASN A 50 18.34 -11.07 -1.08
N SER A 51 19.12 -11.08 -2.18
CA SER A 51 18.55 -11.29 -3.51
C SER A 51 18.00 -12.70 -3.69
N GLN A 52 16.80 -12.82 -4.25
CA GLN A 52 16.08 -14.06 -4.54
C GLN A 52 15.33 -13.94 -5.86
N THR A 53 15.05 -15.08 -6.51
CA THR A 53 14.07 -15.13 -7.59
C THR A 53 12.68 -14.81 -7.06
N TRP A 54 11.77 -14.34 -7.91
CA TRP A 54 10.43 -13.95 -7.47
C TRP A 54 9.69 -15.09 -6.74
N ILE A 55 9.77 -16.32 -7.29
CA ILE A 55 9.16 -17.51 -6.69
C ILE A 55 9.76 -17.83 -5.31
N ASN A 56 11.09 -17.73 -5.16
CA ASN A 56 11.74 -18.00 -3.88
C ASN A 56 11.42 -16.90 -2.86
N ALA A 57 11.33 -15.64 -3.29
CA ALA A 57 10.95 -14.52 -2.45
C ALA A 57 9.50 -14.68 -1.91
N GLU A 58 8.56 -15.05 -2.79
CA GLU A 58 7.18 -15.38 -2.40
C GLU A 58 7.15 -16.52 -1.37
N LYS A 59 7.90 -17.59 -1.60
CA LYS A 59 8.00 -18.70 -0.65
C LYS A 59 8.52 -18.25 0.73
N ILE A 60 9.54 -17.40 0.76
CA ILE A 60 10.06 -16.85 2.02
C ILE A 60 8.98 -16.02 2.72
N CYS A 61 8.21 -15.21 1.99
CA CYS A 61 7.11 -14.47 2.59
C CYS A 61 6.02 -15.40 3.15
N GLN A 62 5.71 -16.49 2.46
CA GLN A 62 4.79 -17.53 2.91
C GLN A 62 5.27 -18.25 4.17
N ASP A 63 6.58 -18.46 4.32
CA ASP A 63 7.17 -19.01 5.56
C ASP A 63 6.96 -18.09 6.78
N PHE A 64 6.64 -16.81 6.55
CA PHE A 64 6.22 -15.85 7.58
C PHE A 64 4.69 -15.67 7.69
N ASP A 65 3.89 -16.59 7.14
CA ASP A 65 2.42 -16.47 7.00
C ASP A 65 2.00 -15.19 6.28
N GLY A 66 2.75 -14.81 5.25
CA GLY A 66 2.50 -13.63 4.43
C GLY A 66 2.69 -13.92 2.95
N HIS A 67 2.80 -12.85 2.18
CA HIS A 67 3.02 -12.88 0.74
C HIS A 67 4.01 -11.78 0.35
N LEU A 68 4.53 -11.82 -0.88
CA LEU A 68 5.13 -10.62 -1.45
C LEU A 68 4.12 -9.47 -1.42
N ALA A 69 4.61 -8.25 -1.20
CA ALA A 69 3.74 -7.12 -0.91
C ALA A 69 2.78 -6.81 -2.06
N SER A 70 1.47 -6.83 -1.78
CA SER A 70 0.45 -6.18 -2.61
C SER A 70 0.30 -4.72 -2.18
N ILE A 71 -0.01 -3.84 -3.13
CA ILE A 71 -0.14 -2.39 -2.90
C ILE A 71 -1.50 -1.92 -3.36
N HIS A 72 -2.25 -1.23 -2.49
CA HIS A 72 -3.64 -0.84 -2.76
C HIS A 72 -3.90 0.66 -2.71
N SER A 73 -2.87 1.47 -2.47
CA SER A 73 -2.99 2.92 -2.46
C SER A 73 -1.66 3.62 -2.69
N HIS A 74 -1.73 4.89 -3.09
CA HIS A 74 -0.54 5.72 -3.24
C HIS A 74 0.24 5.87 -1.93
N VAL A 75 -0.46 6.02 -0.80
CA VAL A 75 0.19 6.19 0.51
C VAL A 75 0.94 4.93 0.93
N GLU A 76 0.40 3.76 0.60
CA GLU A 76 1.07 2.47 0.84
C GLU A 76 2.31 2.30 -0.04
N TYR A 77 2.21 2.65 -1.33
CA TYR A 77 3.36 2.68 -2.24
C TYR A 77 4.48 3.58 -1.68
N VAL A 78 4.16 4.80 -1.24
CA VAL A 78 5.14 5.72 -0.64
C VAL A 78 5.73 5.14 0.65
N PHE A 79 4.93 4.45 1.46
CA PHE A 79 5.42 3.77 2.65
C PHE A 79 6.45 2.69 2.31
N ILE A 80 6.18 1.83 1.32
CA ILE A 80 7.11 0.77 0.89
C ILE A 80 8.39 1.36 0.29
N GLN A 81 8.31 2.41 -0.52
CA GLN A 81 9.49 3.11 -1.01
C GLN A 81 10.39 3.59 0.13
N ASN A 82 9.78 4.21 1.15
CA ASN A 82 10.50 4.69 2.31
C ASN A 82 11.11 3.53 3.11
N LEU A 83 10.38 2.42 3.28
CA LEU A 83 10.88 1.22 3.94
C LEU A 83 12.16 0.70 3.27
N ILE A 84 12.17 0.59 1.93
CA ILE A 84 13.35 0.17 1.16
C ILE A 84 14.49 1.17 1.38
N ARG A 85 14.23 2.46 1.13
CA ARG A 85 15.23 3.54 1.23
C ARG A 85 15.91 3.60 2.59
N TYR A 86 15.14 3.57 3.68
CA TYR A 86 15.66 3.70 5.04
C TYR A 86 16.40 2.45 5.51
N THR A 87 16.12 1.28 4.94
CA THR A 87 16.79 0.04 5.30
C THR A 87 18.15 -0.11 4.62
N THR A 88 18.27 0.31 3.35
CA THR A 88 19.50 0.13 2.56
C THR A 88 20.43 1.35 2.58
N ASN A 89 19.90 2.56 2.78
CA ASN A 89 20.57 3.82 2.43
C ASN A 89 21.11 3.85 0.98
N GLN A 90 20.56 3.02 0.09
CA GLN A 90 20.99 2.84 -1.29
C GLN A 90 19.78 2.66 -2.22
N ALA A 91 19.94 3.09 -3.47
CA ALA A 91 19.00 2.75 -4.51
C ALA A 91 18.98 1.22 -4.74
N THR A 92 17.79 0.59 -4.74
CA THR A 92 17.68 -0.87 -4.83
C THR A 92 16.39 -1.28 -5.51
N LYS A 93 16.44 -2.30 -6.37
CA LYS A 93 15.25 -2.92 -6.93
C LYS A 93 14.70 -3.97 -5.97
N ALA A 94 13.38 -4.08 -5.88
CA ALA A 94 12.76 -5.05 -4.99
C ALA A 94 11.52 -5.72 -5.62
N TRP A 95 11.42 -7.03 -5.50
CA TRP A 95 10.21 -7.76 -5.83
C TRP A 95 9.05 -7.36 -4.91
N ILE A 96 7.89 -7.22 -5.53
CA ILE A 96 6.58 -7.17 -4.87
C ILE A 96 5.64 -8.17 -5.54
N GLY A 97 4.44 -8.38 -5.00
CA GLY A 97 3.66 -9.61 -5.28
C GLY A 97 2.95 -9.65 -6.63
N GLY A 98 3.21 -8.69 -7.52
CA GLY A 98 2.52 -8.59 -8.80
C GLY A 98 3.10 -9.58 -9.80
N HIS A 99 2.23 -10.23 -10.58
CA HIS A 99 2.64 -11.03 -11.73
C HIS A 99 1.50 -11.13 -12.75
N ASP A 100 1.83 -11.42 -14.00
CA ASP A 100 0.87 -11.70 -15.08
C ASP A 100 1.19 -13.01 -15.83
N ALA A 101 2.06 -13.86 -15.26
CA ALA A 101 2.48 -15.17 -15.78
C ALA A 101 1.34 -16.16 -16.16
N VAL A 102 0.10 -15.90 -15.74
CA VAL A 102 -1.08 -16.69 -16.13
C VAL A 102 -1.63 -16.24 -17.49
N HIS A 103 -1.66 -14.93 -17.71
CA HIS A 103 -2.12 -14.30 -18.94
C HIS A 103 -1.51 -12.91 -19.06
N GLU A 104 -0.62 -12.76 -20.02
CA GLU A 104 0.07 -11.52 -20.38
C GLU A 104 -0.86 -10.29 -20.33
N GLY A 105 -0.42 -9.24 -19.63
CA GLY A 105 -1.17 -7.99 -19.48
C GLY A 105 -2.31 -8.04 -18.47
N VAL A 106 -2.61 -9.20 -17.87
CA VAL A 106 -3.58 -9.36 -16.78
C VAL A 106 -2.85 -9.62 -15.47
N TRP A 107 -2.56 -8.53 -14.77
CA TRP A 107 -1.83 -8.53 -13.51
C TRP A 107 -2.69 -8.97 -12.32
N LEU A 108 -2.07 -9.82 -11.49
CA LEU A 108 -2.62 -10.36 -10.26
C LEU A 108 -1.63 -10.14 -9.11
N TRP A 109 -2.15 -10.02 -7.88
CA TRP A 109 -1.32 -10.13 -6.68
C TRP A 109 -1.24 -11.58 -6.20
N SER A 110 -0.07 -12.02 -5.75
CA SER A 110 0.17 -13.37 -5.23
C SER A 110 -0.66 -13.70 -3.98
N ASP A 111 -1.07 -12.69 -3.21
CA ASP A 111 -1.94 -12.81 -2.05
C ASP A 111 -3.44 -12.94 -2.39
N GLY A 112 -3.79 -12.93 -3.69
CA GLY A 112 -5.16 -13.03 -4.19
C GLY A 112 -6.02 -11.77 -4.01
N SER A 113 -5.44 -10.68 -3.51
CA SER A 113 -6.12 -9.38 -3.42
C SER A 113 -6.34 -8.76 -4.82
N LYS A 114 -7.21 -7.74 -4.89
CA LYS A 114 -7.51 -7.09 -6.16
C LYS A 114 -6.33 -6.24 -6.64
N PHE A 115 -5.95 -6.39 -7.91
CA PHE A 115 -4.98 -5.53 -8.57
C PHE A 115 -5.61 -4.16 -8.93
N ASN A 116 -5.76 -3.28 -7.93
CA ASN A 116 -6.60 -2.08 -7.97
C ASN A 116 -5.85 -0.74 -7.88
N TYR A 117 -4.53 -0.79 -7.73
CA TYR A 117 -3.65 0.38 -7.75
C TYR A 117 -2.48 0.06 -8.66
N GLN A 118 -2.02 1.06 -9.42
CA GLN A 118 -0.95 0.91 -10.40
C GLN A 118 -0.13 2.19 -10.48
N ILE A 119 1.19 2.04 -10.58
CA ILE A 119 2.11 3.17 -10.79
C ILE A 119 3.33 2.69 -11.57
N TRP A 120 3.10 2.38 -12.84
CA TRP A 120 4.14 1.93 -13.77
C TRP A 120 5.16 3.03 -14.08
N SER A 121 6.42 2.65 -14.25
CA SER A 121 7.44 3.51 -14.83
C SER A 121 7.05 3.85 -16.27
N ASN A 122 7.64 4.93 -16.80
CA ASN A 122 7.35 5.34 -18.17
C ASN A 122 7.68 4.23 -19.18
N LYS A 123 6.66 3.80 -19.95
CA LYS A 123 6.67 2.69 -20.92
C LYS A 123 6.53 1.28 -20.34
N GLU A 124 6.29 1.14 -19.04
CA GLU A 124 6.00 -0.15 -18.41
C GLU A 124 4.50 -0.41 -18.24
N PRO A 125 4.08 -1.69 -18.13
CA PRO A 125 4.89 -2.89 -18.38
C PRO A 125 5.16 -3.09 -19.88
N ASN A 126 6.35 -3.56 -20.25
CA ASN A 126 6.79 -3.63 -21.65
C ASN A 126 6.99 -5.05 -22.18
N ASN A 127 7.02 -6.05 -21.30
CA ASN A 127 7.26 -7.46 -21.57
C ASN A 127 8.50 -7.74 -22.44
N ASP A 128 9.62 -7.08 -22.16
CA ASP A 128 10.86 -7.20 -22.93
C ASP A 128 11.54 -8.56 -22.72
N GLY A 129 11.10 -9.55 -23.51
CA GLY A 129 11.64 -10.90 -23.48
C GLY A 129 11.00 -11.78 -22.40
N ASN A 130 9.67 -11.70 -22.26
CA ASN A 130 8.85 -12.54 -21.37
C ASN A 130 9.09 -12.23 -19.88
N GLU A 131 8.65 -11.04 -19.46
CA GLU A 131 8.84 -10.46 -18.13
C GLU A 131 7.54 -10.50 -17.34
N ASP A 132 7.34 -11.54 -16.53
CA ASP A 132 6.02 -11.76 -15.91
C ASP A 132 5.93 -11.35 -14.42
N CYS A 133 6.98 -10.73 -13.84
CA CYS A 133 7.08 -10.49 -12.40
C CYS A 133 7.33 -9.02 -12.05
N LEU A 134 6.60 -8.50 -11.07
CA LEU A 134 6.59 -7.07 -10.74
C LEU A 134 7.72 -6.69 -9.76
N GLU A 135 8.56 -5.76 -10.18
CA GLU A 135 9.54 -5.08 -9.32
C GLU A 135 9.15 -3.63 -9.04
N MET A 136 9.55 -3.13 -7.88
CA MET A 136 9.73 -1.69 -7.65
C MET A 136 11.17 -1.31 -7.98
N ASN A 137 11.35 -0.38 -8.91
CA ASN A 137 12.69 0.03 -9.35
C ASN A 137 13.14 1.34 -8.68
N TYR A 138 13.65 1.24 -7.44
CA TYR A 138 14.18 2.41 -6.73
C TYR A 138 15.54 2.90 -7.25
N THR A 139 16.05 2.32 -8.35
CA THR A 139 17.24 2.83 -9.06
C THR A 139 16.92 3.92 -10.07
N THR A 140 15.65 4.11 -10.40
CA THR A 140 15.15 5.14 -11.33
C THR A 140 14.14 6.06 -10.63
N ASP A 141 12.85 5.93 -10.93
CA ASP A 141 11.75 6.73 -10.37
C ASP A 141 11.04 6.02 -9.19
N GLY A 142 11.43 4.79 -8.88
CA GLY A 142 10.81 3.99 -7.81
C GLY A 142 9.45 3.41 -8.17
N ASN A 143 9.01 3.59 -9.43
CA ASN A 143 7.77 3.06 -9.96
C ASN A 143 7.94 1.59 -10.36
N TRP A 144 6.85 1.00 -10.84
CA TRP A 144 6.78 -0.41 -11.16
C TRP A 144 7.34 -0.72 -12.53
N ASN A 145 8.04 -1.85 -12.60
CA ASN A 145 8.56 -2.43 -13.81
C ASN A 145 8.21 -3.92 -13.79
N ASP A 146 7.84 -4.48 -14.93
CA ASP A 146 7.85 -5.92 -15.11
C ASP A 146 9.29 -6.38 -15.35
N TRP A 147 9.62 -7.58 -14.88
CA TRP A 147 10.97 -8.11 -15.00
C TRP A 147 10.98 -9.63 -15.04
N LYS A 148 12.08 -10.19 -15.54
CA LYS A 148 12.28 -11.64 -15.65
C LYS A 148 12.25 -12.29 -14.26
N CYS A 149 11.27 -13.16 -14.03
CA CYS A 149 11.02 -13.82 -12.74
C CYS A 149 12.20 -14.63 -12.19
N ASN A 150 13.11 -15.09 -13.06
CA ASN A 150 14.29 -15.89 -12.72
C ASN A 150 15.50 -15.04 -12.29
N GLU A 151 15.41 -13.72 -12.40
CA GLU A 151 16.44 -12.80 -11.90
C GLU A 151 16.34 -12.67 -10.38
N SER A 152 17.48 -12.36 -9.75
CA SER A 152 17.56 -12.30 -8.28
C SER A 152 17.56 -10.85 -7.78
N GLN A 153 16.59 -10.52 -6.94
CA GLN A 153 16.43 -9.16 -6.38
C GLN A 153 16.07 -9.22 -4.90
N ALA A 154 16.29 -8.11 -4.19
CA ALA A 154 15.72 -7.91 -2.86
C ALA A 154 14.18 -7.98 -2.95
N PHE A 155 13.48 -8.05 -1.82
CA PHE A 155 12.02 -8.21 -1.85
C PHE A 155 11.34 -7.64 -0.61
N VAL A 156 10.04 -7.36 -0.73
CA VAL A 156 9.20 -6.88 0.37
C VAL A 156 8.08 -7.88 0.63
N CYS A 157 8.00 -8.38 1.86
CA CYS A 157 6.87 -9.19 2.32
C CYS A 157 5.82 -8.33 3.00
N VAL A 158 4.57 -8.81 2.98
CA VAL A 158 3.44 -8.27 3.74
C VAL A 158 2.63 -9.39 4.42
N LYS A 159 2.02 -9.06 5.55
CA LYS A 159 0.98 -9.87 6.21
C LYS A 159 0.01 -9.02 7.04
#